data_AF-A0A0M4IZW8-F1
#
_entry.id   AF-A0A0M4IZW8-F1
#
_cell.length_a   1.000
_cell.length_b   1.000
_cell.length_c   1.000
_cell.angle_alpha   90.00
_cell.angle_beta   90.00
_cell.angle_gamma   90.00
#
_symmetry.space_group_name_H-M   'P 1'
#
loop_
_entity.id
_entity.type
_entity.pdbx_description
1 polymer ?
#
loop_
_entity_poly.entity_id
_entity_poly.type
_entity_poly.pdbx_seq_one_letter_code
_entity_poly.pdbx_strand_id
1 'polypeptide(L)'
;KKREVVKRVIAYMTLGIDVSKLFSEMIMATSSKDHVIKKMVYLYICNYAATNPDLSLLAINTLQKDCRDDDPMTRGLALRSFTSLRLPNIVEYLPGVIQAGLRDQSPYVRKTAVLSCLKMHNYSADALASSDMVNQLYTMLRDRDPQAPPPPPASSSRLLLPP
;
A
#
# COMPACT_ATOMS: atom_id res chain seq x y z
N LYS A 1 -14.16 11.33 19.09
CA LYS A 1 -13.37 10.78 20.22
C LYS A 1 -12.13 10.00 19.76
N LYS A 2 -12.24 8.89 19.00
CA LYS A 2 -11.07 8.09 18.54
C LYS A 2 -10.03 8.90 17.75
N ARG A 3 -10.48 9.74 16.81
CA ARG A 3 -9.61 10.62 16.01
C ARG A 3 -8.73 11.54 16.88
N GLU A 4 -9.31 12.14 17.93
CA GLU A 4 -8.57 13.03 18.84
C GLU A 4 -7.54 12.29 19.69
N VAL A 5 -7.85 11.06 20.11
CA VAL A 5 -6.89 10.21 20.83
C VAL A 5 -5.69 9.90 19.92
N VAL A 6 -5.94 9.46 18.68
CA VAL A 6 -4.86 9.16 17.73
C VAL A 6 -4.03 10.41 17.42
N LYS A 7 -4.67 11.58 17.21
CA LYS A 7 -3.95 12.85 17.04
C LYS A 7 -3.02 13.15 18.21
N ARG A 8 -3.46 12.94 19.45
CA ARG A 8 -2.61 13.12 20.64
C ARG A 8 -1.41 12.17 20.65
N VAL A 9 -1.59 10.91 20.25
CA VAL A 9 -0.48 9.96 20.12
C VAL A 9 0.54 10.45 19.09
N ILE A 10 0.08 10.92 17.92
CA ILE A 10 0.97 11.48 16.89
C ILE A 10 1.68 12.75 17.39
N ALA A 11 0.99 13.61 18.13
CA ALA A 11 1.60 14.80 18.72
C ALA A 11 2.72 14.43 19.70
N TYR A 12 2.48 13.47 20.61
CA TYR A 12 3.52 13.00 21.54
C TYR A 12 4.70 12.34 20.82
N MET A 13 4.44 11.49 19.83
CA MET A 13 5.49 10.93 18.97
C MET A 13 6.35 12.02 18.30
N THR A 14 5.71 13.10 17.82
CA THR A 14 6.39 14.22 17.15
C THR A 14 7.23 15.06 18.13
N LEU A 15 6.79 15.15 19.39
CA LEU A 15 7.54 15.78 20.49
C LEU A 15 8.67 14.89 21.04
N GLY A 16 8.89 13.70 20.46
CA GLY A 16 9.91 12.75 20.91
C GLY A 16 9.55 12.00 22.19
N ILE A 17 8.29 12.07 22.64
CA ILE A 17 7.81 11.29 23.77
C ILE A 17 7.60 9.86 23.30
N ASP A 18 8.20 8.90 24.01
CA ASP A 18 8.05 7.50 23.67
C ASP A 18 6.62 7.00 23.94
N VAL A 19 5.94 6.68 22.85
CA VAL A 19 4.59 6.10 22.83
C VAL A 19 4.60 4.67 22.26
N SER A 20 5.77 4.00 22.23
CA SER A 20 5.94 2.62 21.75
C SER A 20 5.01 1.61 22.42
N LYS A 21 4.69 1.82 23.71
CA LYS A 21 3.78 0.97 24.49
C LYS A 21 2.35 0.89 23.93
N LEU A 22 1.99 1.80 23.04
CA LEU A 22 0.67 1.84 22.39
C LEU A 22 0.63 1.06 21.05
N PHE A 23 1.68 0.31 20.72
CA PHE A 23 1.82 -0.29 19.38
C PHE A 23 0.65 -1.21 19.02
N SER A 24 0.25 -2.09 19.95
CA SER A 24 -0.87 -3.01 19.75
C SER A 24 -2.20 -2.27 19.56
N GLU A 25 -2.47 -1.25 20.37
CA GLU A 25 -3.67 -0.41 20.25
C GLU A 25 -3.71 0.37 18.94
N MET A 26 -2.55 0.87 18.51
CA MET A 26 -2.41 1.55 17.23
C MET A 26 -2.64 0.59 16.07
N ILE A 27 -2.07 -0.62 16.10
CA ILE A 27 -2.36 -1.65 15.09
C ILE A 27 -3.85 -1.98 15.05
N MET A 28 -4.52 -2.16 16.19
CA MET A 28 -5.97 -2.39 16.24
C MET A 28 -6.76 -1.22 15.65
N ALA A 29 -6.25 0.01 15.74
CA ALA A 29 -6.90 1.18 15.20
C ALA A 29 -6.91 1.24 13.65
N THR A 30 -6.10 0.43 12.96
CA THR A 30 -6.12 0.30 11.48
C THR A 30 -7.45 -0.25 10.94
N SER A 31 -8.22 -0.97 11.77
CA SER A 31 -9.57 -1.46 11.45
C SER A 31 -10.62 -0.35 11.27
N SER A 32 -10.27 0.91 11.57
CA SER A 32 -11.18 2.04 11.39
C SER A 32 -11.45 2.32 9.92
N LYS A 33 -12.71 2.55 9.55
CA LYS A 33 -13.11 3.03 8.22
C LYS A 33 -12.75 4.51 7.97
N ASP A 34 -12.27 5.23 8.98
CA ASP A 34 -11.86 6.62 8.83
C ASP A 34 -10.44 6.71 8.27
N HIS A 35 -10.32 7.12 7.00
CA HIS A 35 -9.02 7.21 6.31
C HIS A 35 -8.04 8.19 6.99
N VAL A 36 -8.55 9.20 7.71
CA VAL A 36 -7.71 10.12 8.49
C VAL A 36 -7.07 9.38 9.66
N ILE A 37 -7.83 8.52 10.34
CA ILE A 37 -7.31 7.66 11.41
C ILE A 37 -6.29 6.67 10.83
N LYS A 38 -6.62 5.94 9.77
CA LYS A 38 -5.68 5.01 9.11
C LYS A 38 -4.37 5.71 8.73
N LYS A 39 -4.42 6.89 8.11
CA LYS A 39 -3.21 7.66 7.74
C LYS A 39 -2.32 7.98 8.94
N MET A 40 -2.89 8.42 10.06
CA MET A 40 -2.14 8.71 11.28
C MET A 40 -1.57 7.43 11.89
N VAL A 41 -2.36 6.37 11.94
CA VAL A 41 -1.93 5.07 12.49
C VAL A 41 -0.80 4.46 11.65
N TYR A 42 -0.88 4.49 10.32
CA TYR A 42 0.19 4.00 9.46
C TYR A 42 1.48 4.80 9.63
N LEU A 43 1.40 6.12 9.80
CA LEU A 43 2.56 6.96 10.13
C LEU A 43 3.22 6.47 11.42
N TYR A 44 2.44 6.25 12.47
CA TYR A 44 2.93 5.71 13.74
C TYR A 44 3.60 4.34 13.55
N ILE A 45 2.95 3.42 12.83
CA ILE A 45 3.49 2.08 12.58
C ILE A 45 4.84 2.16 11.86
N CYS A 46 4.97 3.01 10.84
CA CYS A 46 6.23 3.18 10.12
C CYS A 46 7.36 3.70 11.01
N ASN A 47 7.04 4.50 12.04
CA ASN A 47 8.00 5.05 12.97
C ASN A 47 8.50 4.01 14.00
N TYR A 48 7.60 3.13 14.47
CA TYR A 48 7.88 2.23 15.58
C TYR A 48 8.05 0.76 15.19
N ALA A 49 7.76 0.35 13.96
CA ALA A 49 7.86 -1.06 13.57
C ALA A 49 9.27 -1.64 13.73
N ALA A 50 10.31 -0.85 13.43
CA ALA A 50 11.71 -1.28 13.54
C ALA A 50 12.15 -1.51 15.00
N THR A 51 11.59 -0.76 15.94
CA THR A 51 11.91 -0.88 17.37
C THR A 51 11.06 -1.94 18.08
N ASN A 52 10.11 -2.57 17.37
CA ASN A 52 9.20 -3.59 17.91
C ASN A 52 9.21 -4.84 17.01
N PRO A 53 10.34 -5.58 16.93
CA PRO A 53 10.50 -6.71 16.03
C PRO A 53 9.44 -7.80 16.25
N ASP A 54 9.07 -8.08 17.49
CA ASP A 54 8.05 -9.09 17.85
C ASP A 54 6.68 -8.79 17.24
N LEU A 55 6.35 -7.51 17.07
CA LEU A 55 5.07 -7.04 16.51
C LEU A 55 5.21 -6.53 15.06
N SER A 56 6.43 -6.53 14.50
CA SER A 56 6.69 -6.05 13.15
C SER A 56 6.02 -6.93 12.09
N LEU A 57 5.96 -8.25 12.31
CA LEU A 57 5.23 -9.18 11.45
C LEU A 57 3.72 -8.91 11.47
N LEU A 58 3.16 -8.50 12.60
CA LEU A 58 1.75 -8.11 12.69
C LEU A 58 1.47 -6.83 11.88
N ALA A 59 2.39 -5.87 11.89
CA ALA A 59 2.30 -4.67 11.05
C ALA A 59 2.36 -5.01 9.55
N ILE A 60 3.26 -5.91 9.16
CA ILE A 60 3.35 -6.44 7.79
C ILE A 60 2.02 -7.06 7.38
N ASN A 61 1.51 -8.02 8.17
CA ASN A 61 0.27 -8.74 7.86
C ASN A 61 -0.94 -7.78 7.76
N THR A 62 -1.00 -6.80 8.65
CA THR A 62 -2.08 -5.81 8.69
C THR A 62 -2.06 -4.92 7.45
N LEU A 63 -0.91 -4.36 7.09
CA LEU A 63 -0.79 -3.52 5.89
C LEU A 63 -0.97 -4.35 4.61
N GLN A 64 -0.52 -5.60 4.58
CA GLN A 64 -0.73 -6.50 3.44
C GLN A 64 -2.22 -6.79 3.22
N LYS A 65 -2.96 -6.99 4.31
CA LYS A 65 -4.42 -7.14 4.27
C LYS A 65 -5.08 -5.86 3.75
N ASP A 66 -4.71 -4.70 4.26
CA ASP A 66 -5.27 -3.41 3.83
C ASP A 66 -4.92 -3.09 2.36
N CYS A 67 -3.83 -3.62 1.79
CA CYS A 67 -3.54 -3.54 0.36
C CYS A 67 -4.55 -4.30 -0.53
N ARG A 68 -5.41 -5.13 0.07
CA ARG A 68 -6.48 -5.90 -0.61
C ARG A 68 -7.88 -5.45 -0.18
N ASP A 69 -8.00 -4.31 0.49
CA ASP A 69 -9.28 -3.74 0.90
C ASP A 69 -10.16 -3.38 -0.30
N ASP A 70 -11.49 -3.41 -0.15
CA ASP A 70 -12.42 -3.04 -1.22
C ASP A 70 -12.28 -1.55 -1.58
N ASP A 71 -11.95 -0.70 -0.61
CA ASP A 71 -11.76 0.73 -0.81
C ASP A 71 -10.38 1.07 -1.42
N PRO A 72 -10.33 1.68 -2.61
CA PRO A 72 -9.07 2.00 -3.28
C PRO A 72 -8.21 3.01 -2.51
N MET A 73 -8.82 3.87 -1.68
CA MET A 73 -8.07 4.83 -0.89
C MET A 73 -7.30 4.13 0.24
N THR A 74 -7.92 3.14 0.88
CA THR A 74 -7.29 2.27 1.87
C THR A 74 -6.17 1.46 1.25
N ARG A 75 -6.40 0.82 0.08
CA ARG A 75 -5.35 0.09 -0.65
C ARG A 75 -4.12 0.95 -0.95
N GLY A 76 -4.33 2.14 -1.52
CA GLY A 76 -3.23 3.04 -1.85
C GLY A 76 -2.51 3.59 -0.61
N LEU A 77 -3.24 3.94 0.44
CA LEU A 77 -2.64 4.37 1.72
C LEU A 77 -1.79 3.27 2.35
N ALA A 78 -2.29 2.03 2.34
CA ALA A 78 -1.60 0.86 2.87
C ALA A 78 -0.34 0.58 2.05
N LEU A 79 -0.43 0.52 0.72
CA LEU A 79 0.71 0.28 -0.17
C LEU A 79 1.84 1.30 0.01
N ARG A 80 1.47 2.59 0.10
CA ARG A 80 2.43 3.68 0.34
C ARG A 80 3.15 3.52 1.68
N SER A 81 2.44 3.06 2.71
CA SER A 81 2.96 2.89 4.06
C SER A 81 3.78 1.62 4.18
N PHE A 82 3.33 0.52 3.57
CA PHE A 82 4.02 -0.76 3.50
C PHE A 82 5.43 -0.59 2.93
N THR A 83 5.53 0.10 1.79
CA THR A 83 6.82 0.38 1.12
C THR A 83 7.69 1.41 1.84
N SER A 84 7.18 2.02 2.91
CA SER A 84 7.94 2.94 3.78
C SER A 84 8.39 2.27 5.08
N LEU A 85 7.99 1.01 5.34
CA LEU A 85 8.46 0.25 6.49
C LEU A 85 9.96 -0.01 6.37
N ARG A 86 10.71 0.36 7.42
CA ARG A 86 12.14 0.13 7.53
C ARG A 86 12.40 -1.11 8.38
N LEU A 87 12.18 -2.28 7.80
CA LEU A 87 12.44 -3.57 8.45
C LEU A 87 13.50 -4.34 7.66
N PRO A 88 14.42 -5.09 8.31
CA PRO A 88 15.51 -5.80 7.62
C PRO A 88 15.04 -6.70 6.47
N ASN A 89 13.92 -7.40 6.64
CA ASN A 89 13.42 -8.38 5.67
C ASN A 89 12.22 -7.87 4.86
N ILE A 90 11.97 -6.55 4.82
CA ILE A 90 10.77 -6.01 4.15
C ILE A 90 10.75 -6.35 2.64
N VAL A 91 11.93 -6.44 2.02
CA VAL A 91 12.11 -6.69 0.58
C VAL A 91 11.50 -8.00 0.13
N GLU A 92 11.40 -9.00 1.01
CA GLU A 92 10.77 -10.30 0.70
C GLU A 92 9.25 -10.16 0.47
N TYR A 93 8.62 -9.15 1.07
CA TYR A 93 7.17 -8.94 1.02
C TYR A 93 6.73 -7.91 -0.02
N LEU A 94 7.64 -6.99 -0.40
CA LEU A 94 7.35 -5.90 -1.35
C LEU A 94 6.90 -6.38 -2.74
N PRO A 95 7.52 -7.41 -3.37
CA PRO A 95 7.20 -7.82 -4.72
C PRO A 95 5.71 -8.07 -4.95
N GLY A 96 5.10 -8.88 -4.09
CA GLY A 96 3.71 -9.28 -4.23
C GLY A 96 2.73 -8.11 -4.09
N VAL A 97 2.96 -7.20 -3.12
CA VAL A 97 2.04 -6.08 -2.89
C VAL A 97 2.16 -5.00 -3.97
N ILE A 98 3.37 -4.74 -4.47
CA ILE A 98 3.58 -3.75 -5.52
C ILE A 98 3.05 -4.27 -6.87
N GLN A 99 3.31 -5.54 -7.23
CA GLN A 99 2.76 -6.14 -8.46
C GLN A 99 1.24 -6.10 -8.48
N ALA A 100 0.59 -6.45 -7.36
CA ALA A 100 -0.86 -6.33 -7.23
C ALA A 100 -1.31 -4.88 -7.44
N GLY A 101 -0.62 -3.91 -6.84
CA GLY A 101 -0.91 -2.48 -7.01
C GLY A 101 -0.74 -1.97 -8.44
N LEU A 102 0.24 -2.46 -9.20
CA LEU A 102 0.45 -2.10 -10.61
C LEU A 102 -0.69 -2.62 -11.50
N ARG A 103 -1.36 -3.71 -11.09
CA ARG A 103 -2.53 -4.32 -11.76
C ARG A 103 -3.86 -3.83 -11.20
N ASP A 104 -3.87 -2.85 -10.30
CA ASP A 104 -5.10 -2.39 -9.64
C ASP A 104 -6.02 -1.64 -10.61
N GLN A 105 -7.33 -1.76 -10.40
CA GLN A 105 -8.35 -1.07 -11.20
C GLN A 105 -8.35 0.44 -10.97
N SER A 106 -7.97 0.88 -9.77
CA SER A 106 -7.90 2.29 -9.42
C SER A 106 -6.63 2.95 -9.96
N PRO A 107 -6.74 4.05 -10.75
CA PRO A 107 -5.58 4.82 -11.18
C PRO A 107 -4.73 5.36 -10.02
N TYR A 108 -5.38 5.66 -8.88
CA TYR A 108 -4.69 6.12 -7.67
C TYR A 108 -3.75 5.05 -7.11
N VAL A 109 -4.21 3.80 -7.05
CA VAL A 109 -3.42 2.67 -6.54
C VAL A 109 -2.30 2.35 -7.52
N ARG A 110 -2.57 2.31 -8.84
CA ARG A 110 -1.53 2.12 -9.87
C ARG A 110 -0.43 3.17 -9.78
N LYS A 111 -0.78 4.45 -9.69
CA LYS A 111 0.19 5.55 -9.50
C LYS A 111 1.02 5.35 -8.23
N THR A 112 0.39 4.93 -7.13
CA THR A 112 1.08 4.66 -5.87
C THR A 112 2.03 3.46 -5.99
N ALA A 113 1.65 2.43 -6.74
CA ALA A 113 2.49 1.26 -7.01
C ALA A 113 3.73 1.61 -7.84
N VAL A 114 3.59 2.45 -8.87
CA VAL A 114 4.74 2.96 -9.66
C VAL A 114 5.76 3.67 -8.75
N LEU A 115 5.30 4.55 -7.86
CA LEU A 115 6.18 5.21 -6.88
C LEU A 115 6.78 4.22 -5.86
N SER A 116 6.07 3.12 -5.60
CA SER A 116 6.55 2.06 -4.72
C SER A 116 7.65 1.23 -5.35
N CYS A 117 7.64 1.03 -6.68
CA CYS A 117 8.76 0.43 -7.41
C CYS A 117 10.06 1.21 -7.21
N LEU A 118 10.00 2.54 -7.22
CA LEU A 118 11.17 3.39 -6.96
C LEU A 118 11.72 3.19 -5.53
N LYS A 119 10.83 3.05 -4.54
CA LYS A 119 11.28 2.75 -3.17
C LYS A 119 11.89 1.37 -3.07
N MET A 120 11.29 0.37 -3.72
CA MET A 120 11.83 -0.98 -3.75
C MET A 120 13.22 -1.01 -4.40
N HIS A 121 13.43 -0.28 -5.50
CA HIS A 121 14.75 -0.11 -6.10
C HIS A 121 15.79 0.41 -5.11
N ASN A 122 15.41 1.39 -4.27
CA ASN A 122 16.30 1.93 -3.24
C ASN A 122 16.60 0.95 -2.11
N TYR A 123 15.73 -0.04 -1.86
CA TYR A 123 16.02 -1.13 -0.93
C TYR A 123 16.89 -2.22 -1.58
N SER A 124 16.55 -2.62 -2.81
CA SER A 124 17.26 -3.62 -3.58
C SER A 124 16.90 -3.48 -5.07
N ALA A 125 17.87 -3.03 -5.87
CA ALA A 125 17.72 -2.97 -7.32
C ALA A 125 17.54 -4.38 -7.92
N ASP A 126 18.25 -5.37 -7.37
CA ASP A 126 18.18 -6.77 -7.81
C ASP A 126 16.79 -7.38 -7.59
N ALA A 127 16.16 -7.09 -6.44
CA ALA A 127 14.80 -7.56 -6.16
C ALA A 127 13.79 -6.96 -7.16
N LEU A 128 13.98 -5.71 -7.58
CA LEU A 128 13.11 -5.10 -8.58
C LEU A 128 13.37 -5.71 -9.97
N ALA A 129 14.63 -5.89 -10.35
CA ALA A 129 15.04 -6.42 -11.65
C ALA A 129 14.66 -7.90 -11.85
N SER A 130 14.71 -8.70 -10.78
CA SER A 130 14.26 -10.09 -10.77
C SER A 130 12.74 -10.24 -10.79
N SER A 131 12.00 -9.16 -10.57
CA SER A 131 10.53 -9.15 -10.62
C SER A 131 10.02 -8.73 -12.02
N ASP A 132 8.79 -9.12 -12.36
CA ASP A 132 8.14 -8.72 -13.61
C ASP A 132 7.69 -7.23 -13.63
N MET A 133 8.04 -6.46 -12.59
CA MET A 133 7.60 -5.07 -12.47
C MET A 133 8.19 -4.16 -13.54
N VAL A 134 9.45 -4.36 -13.93
CA VAL A 134 10.09 -3.52 -14.95
C VAL A 134 9.35 -3.64 -16.29
N ASN A 135 9.05 -4.87 -16.70
CA ASN A 135 8.25 -5.14 -17.90
C ASN A 135 6.86 -4.52 -17.78
N GLN A 136 6.22 -4.67 -16.62
CA GLN A 136 4.90 -4.10 -16.38
C GLN A 136 4.90 -2.57 -16.47
N LEU A 137 5.94 -1.89 -15.96
CA LEU A 137 6.10 -0.44 -16.09
C LEU A 137 6.27 -0.03 -17.56
N TYR A 138 7.03 -0.77 -18.37
CA TYR A 138 7.14 -0.51 -19.81
C TYR A 138 5.79 -0.66 -20.53
N THR A 139 4.99 -1.66 -20.17
CA THR A 139 3.63 -1.84 -20.71
C THR A 139 2.74 -0.63 -20.36
N MET A 140 2.78 -0.18 -19.11
CA MET A 140 2.02 0.99 -18.66
C MET A 140 2.40 2.30 -19.39
N LEU A 141 3.66 2.45 -19.83
CA LEU A 141 4.09 3.60 -20.63
C LEU A 141 3.60 3.55 -22.08
N ARG A 142 3.33 2.35 -22.60
CA ARG A 142 2.83 2.13 -23.96
C ARG A 142 1.31 2.24 -24.05
N ASP A 143 0.61 2.06 -22.93
CA ASP A 143 -0.82 2.30 -22.84
C ASP A 143 -1.14 3.80 -23.03
N ARG A 144 -1.86 4.09 -24.10
CA ARG A 144 -2.24 5.47 -24.50
C ARG A 144 -3.41 6.06 -23.72
N ASP A 145 -4.03 5.33 -22.79
CA ASP A 145 -5.23 5.80 -22.09
C ASP A 145 -5.21 5.56 -20.57
N PRO A 146 -5.09 6.61 -19.74
CA PRO A 146 -5.08 6.49 -18.27
C PRO A 146 -6.42 6.06 -17.65
N GLN A 147 -7.54 6.04 -18.40
CA GLN A 147 -8.89 5.82 -17.86
C GLN A 147 -9.75 4.76 -18.58
N ALA A 148 -9.24 4.02 -19.56
CA ALA A 148 -10.06 3.02 -20.25
C ALA A 148 -10.47 1.85 -19.31
N PRO A 149 -11.77 1.54 -19.16
CA PRO A 149 -12.21 0.32 -18.46
C PRO A 149 -11.77 -0.93 -19.24
N PRO A 150 -11.60 -2.09 -18.57
CA PRO A 150 -11.17 -3.32 -19.22
C PRO A 150 -12.12 -3.72 -20.35
N PRO A 151 -11.62 -4.30 -21.46
CA PRO A 151 -12.47 -4.73 -22.57
C PRO A 151 -13.50 -5.76 -22.08
N PRO A 152 -14.76 -5.70 -22.59
CA PRO A 152 -15.78 -6.67 -22.21
C PRO A 152 -15.37 -8.09 -22.66
N PRO A 153 -15.80 -9.14 -21.94
CA PRO A 153 -15.50 -10.51 -22.30
C PRO A 153 -16.01 -10.83 -23.72
N ALA A 154 -15.23 -11.61 -24.47
CA ALA A 154 -15.42 -11.93 -25.89
C ALA A 154 -16.78 -12.57 -26.26
N SER A 155 -17.66 -12.83 -25.29
CA SER A 155 -19.00 -13.37 -25.47
C SER A 155 -20.05 -12.35 -25.97
N SER A 156 -19.74 -11.05 -26.01
CA SER A 156 -20.75 -10.01 -26.33
C SER A 156 -20.72 -9.46 -27.76
N SER A 157 -19.83 -9.93 -28.63
CA SER A 157 -19.64 -9.36 -29.99
C SER A 157 -20.58 -9.92 -31.07
N ARG A 158 -21.69 -10.58 -30.72
CA ARG A 158 -22.53 -11.32 -31.70
C ARG A 158 -23.85 -10.65 -32.10
N LEU A 159 -24.04 -9.37 -31.82
CA LEU A 159 -25.23 -8.63 -32.25
C LEU A 159 -24.80 -7.25 -32.74
N LEU A 160 -24.55 -7.12 -34.05
CA LEU A 160 -24.74 -5.92 -34.88
C LEU A 160 -24.04 -6.13 -36.23
N LEU A 161 -24.72 -6.81 -37.14
CA LEU A 161 -24.56 -6.59 -38.58
C LEU A 161 -25.98 -6.25 -39.09
N PRO A 162 -26.21 -5.04 -39.65
CA PRO A 162 -27.47 -4.74 -40.31
C PRO A 162 -27.52 -5.41 -41.71
N PRO A 163 -28.73 -5.58 -42.28
CA PRO A 163 -29.00 -6.38 -43.47
C PRO A 163 -28.40 -5.81 -44.77
#